data_AF-A0A7N5P802-F1
#
_entry.id   AF-A0A7N5P802-F1
#
_cell.length_a   1.000
_cell.length_b   1.000
_cell.length_c   1.000
_cell.angle_alpha   90.00
_cell.angle_beta   90.00
_cell.angle_gamma   90.00
#
_symmetry.space_group_name_H-M   'P 1'
#
loop_
_entity.id
_entity.type
_entity.pdbx_description
1 polymer ?
#
loop_
_entity_poly.entity_id
_entity_poly.type
_entity_poly.pdbx_seq_one_letter_code
_entity_poly.pdbx_strand_id
1 'polypeptide(L)'
;MLMLWTFAVLLGAVAGREVCFDKLGCFSDDAPWSGTLDRPLKALPWSPAQINTRFLLYTNENPDNYQLITSDASNIRNSNFRTNRKTRIIIHGFIDKGEENWLSDMCKNMFRVESVNCICVDWKGGSRTTYTQATQNVRVVGAEVALLVNVLQRPAHTVSMLGGCCCVTTKSHCCNKV
;
A
#
# COMPACT_ATOMS: atom_id res chain seq x y z
N MET A 1 -7.42 -17.11 -57.35
CA MET A 1 -6.90 -15.77 -57.01
C MET A 1 -7.88 -15.04 -56.07
N LEU A 2 -8.16 -15.62 -54.88
CA LEU A 2 -9.12 -15.03 -53.92
C LEU A 2 -9.08 -15.69 -52.52
N MET A 3 -7.92 -16.17 -52.05
CA MET A 3 -7.78 -16.90 -50.79
C MET A 3 -6.56 -16.41 -49.97
N LEU A 4 -6.28 -15.11 -49.97
CA LEU A 4 -5.16 -14.53 -49.21
C LEU A 4 -5.52 -13.30 -48.37
N TRP A 5 -6.79 -12.90 -48.32
CA TRP A 5 -7.23 -11.67 -47.63
C TRP A 5 -8.06 -11.89 -46.36
N THR A 6 -8.26 -13.13 -45.91
CA THR A 6 -9.04 -13.41 -44.69
C THR A 6 -8.21 -13.64 -43.43
N PHE A 7 -6.88 -13.68 -43.51
CA PHE A 7 -6.02 -13.92 -42.35
C PHE A 7 -5.48 -12.66 -41.65
N ALA A 8 -5.88 -11.46 -42.08
CA ALA A 8 -5.38 -10.20 -41.51
C ALA A 8 -6.21 -9.62 -40.33
N VAL A 9 -7.19 -10.37 -39.78
CA VAL A 9 -8.17 -9.80 -38.82
C VAL A 9 -8.04 -10.32 -37.37
N LEU A 10 -7.01 -11.11 -37.02
CA LEU A 10 -6.91 -11.70 -35.67
C LEU A 10 -5.61 -11.39 -34.90
N LEU A 11 -5.00 -10.23 -35.16
CA LEU A 11 -3.98 -9.65 -34.26
C LEU A 11 -4.52 -8.35 -33.64
N GLY A 12 -5.75 -8.40 -33.11
CA GLY A 12 -6.17 -7.41 -32.13
C GLY A 12 -5.36 -7.66 -30.86
N ALA A 13 -4.40 -6.80 -30.54
CA ALA A 13 -3.82 -6.78 -29.20
C ALA A 13 -4.98 -6.63 -28.22
N VAL A 14 -5.22 -7.63 -27.37
CA VAL A 14 -6.20 -7.52 -26.28
C VAL A 14 -5.62 -6.52 -25.30
N ALA A 15 -5.89 -5.24 -25.52
CA ALA A 15 -5.50 -4.16 -24.64
C ALA A 15 -6.06 -4.45 -23.24
N GLY A 16 -5.20 -4.39 -22.22
CA GLY A 16 -5.62 -4.51 -20.84
C GLY A 16 -6.60 -3.41 -20.47
N ARG A 17 -7.37 -3.68 -19.43
CA ARG A 17 -8.24 -2.68 -18.82
C ARG A 17 -7.41 -1.81 -17.90
N GLU A 18 -7.87 -0.57 -17.68
CA GLU A 18 -7.25 0.38 -16.77
C GLU A 18 -8.30 1.03 -15.86
N VAL A 19 -7.89 1.36 -14.63
CA VAL A 19 -8.65 2.18 -13.68
C VAL A 19 -7.75 3.26 -13.09
N CYS A 20 -8.25 4.48 -12.97
CA CYS A 20 -7.51 5.60 -12.40
C CYS A 20 -8.18 6.12 -11.12
N PHE A 21 -7.36 6.48 -10.14
CA PHE A 21 -7.81 7.07 -8.88
C PHE A 21 -7.14 8.43 -8.67
N ASP A 22 -7.90 9.39 -8.16
CA ASP A 22 -7.41 10.73 -7.89
C ASP A 22 -6.15 10.67 -6.99
N LYS A 23 -5.13 11.47 -7.33
CA LYS A 23 -3.80 11.53 -6.68
C LYS A 23 -2.94 10.26 -6.71
N LEU A 24 -3.49 9.10 -7.09
CA LEU A 24 -2.78 7.82 -7.10
C LEU A 24 -2.38 7.35 -8.51
N GLY A 25 -2.93 7.97 -9.56
CA GLY A 25 -2.66 7.61 -10.94
C GLY A 25 -3.50 6.42 -11.43
N CYS A 26 -3.00 5.74 -12.45
CA CYS A 26 -3.72 4.69 -13.16
C CYS A 26 -3.09 3.30 -12.98
N PHE A 27 -3.93 2.27 -13.02
CA PHE A 27 -3.57 0.88 -12.79
C PHE A 27 -4.15 0.03 -13.90
N SER A 28 -3.30 -0.56 -14.74
CA SER A 28 -3.69 -1.52 -15.77
C SER A 28 -3.61 -2.97 -15.31
N ASP A 29 -4.37 -3.85 -15.97
CA ASP A 29 -4.24 -5.32 -15.87
C ASP A 29 -3.37 -5.94 -16.99
N ASP A 30 -2.58 -5.11 -17.67
CA ASP A 30 -1.56 -5.56 -18.61
C ASP A 30 -0.39 -6.26 -17.91
N ALA A 31 0.40 -7.00 -18.67
CA ALA A 31 1.67 -7.50 -18.19
C ALA A 31 2.58 -6.34 -17.71
N PRO A 32 3.33 -6.49 -16.62
CA PRO A 32 3.53 -7.71 -15.82
C PRO A 32 2.52 -7.89 -14.68
N TRP A 33 1.47 -7.08 -14.60
CA TRP A 33 0.53 -7.08 -13.47
C TRP A 33 -0.43 -8.25 -13.48
N SER A 34 -0.78 -8.72 -14.68
CA SER A 34 -1.67 -9.85 -14.92
C SER A 34 -1.39 -10.46 -16.30
N GLY A 35 -1.95 -11.63 -16.58
CA GLY A 35 -1.78 -12.35 -17.84
C GLY A 35 -0.38 -12.94 -18.06
N THR A 36 0.43 -13.08 -17.00
CA THR A 36 1.75 -13.73 -17.05
C THR A 36 1.67 -15.15 -16.47
N LEU A 37 2.74 -15.96 -16.63
CA LEU A 37 2.81 -17.30 -16.01
C LEU A 37 2.69 -17.23 -14.48
N ASP A 38 3.31 -16.22 -13.85
CA ASP A 38 3.25 -16.04 -12.39
C ASP A 38 1.92 -15.40 -11.93
N ARG A 39 1.24 -14.65 -12.80
CA ARG A 39 0.02 -13.88 -12.49
C ARG A 39 -1.02 -14.09 -13.60
N PRO A 40 -1.57 -15.30 -13.78
CA PRO A 40 -2.39 -15.63 -14.96
C PRO A 40 -3.74 -14.92 -14.97
N LEU A 41 -4.30 -14.65 -13.78
CA LEU A 41 -5.62 -14.03 -13.65
C LEU A 41 -5.53 -12.50 -13.86
N LYS A 42 -6.34 -12.00 -14.80
CA LYS A 42 -6.57 -10.56 -15.00
C LYS A 42 -7.48 -10.00 -13.92
N ALA A 43 -6.96 -9.04 -13.16
CA ALA A 43 -7.72 -8.34 -12.13
C ALA A 43 -7.19 -6.92 -11.97
N LEU A 44 -8.11 -5.97 -11.82
CA LEU A 44 -7.80 -4.60 -11.45
C LEU A 44 -7.88 -4.44 -9.92
N PRO A 45 -7.12 -3.49 -9.34
CA PRO A 45 -7.27 -3.17 -7.93
C PRO A 45 -8.66 -2.58 -7.65
N TRP A 46 -9.13 -2.76 -6.41
CA TRP A 46 -10.30 -2.06 -5.90
C TRP A 46 -10.03 -0.56 -5.69
N SER A 47 -11.10 0.22 -5.58
CA SER A 47 -10.99 1.64 -5.30
C SER A 47 -10.41 1.91 -3.90
N PRO A 48 -9.76 3.07 -3.68
CA PRO A 48 -9.27 3.47 -2.36
C PRO A 48 -10.36 3.43 -1.29
N ALA A 49 -11.58 3.85 -1.62
CA ALA A 49 -12.73 3.81 -0.73
C ALA A 49 -13.12 2.38 -0.30
N GLN A 50 -12.97 1.40 -1.19
CA GLN A 50 -13.25 -0.01 -0.88
C GLN A 50 -12.13 -0.67 -0.07
N ILE A 51 -10.87 -0.35 -0.37
CA ILE A 51 -9.71 -0.86 0.38
C ILE A 51 -9.69 -0.25 1.79
N ASN A 52 -10.07 1.02 1.89
CA ASN A 52 -10.16 1.81 3.12
C ASN A 52 -8.85 1.75 3.93
N THR A 53 -7.75 2.17 3.30
CA THR A 53 -6.44 2.23 3.96
C THR A 53 -6.46 3.29 5.05
N ARG A 54 -6.03 2.93 6.26
CA ARG A 54 -5.94 3.82 7.42
C ARG A 54 -4.51 3.89 7.93
N PHE A 55 -4.06 5.10 8.27
CA PHE A 55 -2.75 5.34 8.86
C PHE A 55 -2.91 5.63 10.36
N LEU A 56 -2.50 4.67 11.18
CA LEU A 56 -2.67 4.70 12.63
C LEU A 56 -1.35 5.15 13.26
N LEU A 57 -1.27 6.40 13.68
CA LEU A 57 -0.08 6.98 14.30
C LEU A 57 -0.02 6.70 15.80
N TYR A 58 1.04 6.01 16.20
CA TYR A 58 1.49 5.88 17.57
C TYR A 58 2.79 6.65 17.76
N THR A 59 2.95 7.27 18.92
CA THR A 59 4.19 7.91 19.33
C THR A 59 4.47 7.58 20.79
N ASN A 60 5.65 7.96 21.28
CA ASN A 60 5.97 7.86 22.70
C ASN A 60 4.94 8.59 23.60
N GLU A 61 4.25 9.62 23.08
CA GLU A 61 3.23 10.39 23.80
C GLU A 61 1.83 9.75 23.76
N ASN A 62 1.58 8.82 22.84
CA ASN A 62 0.32 8.08 22.74
C ASN A 62 0.56 6.59 22.39
N PRO A 63 1.22 5.83 23.28
CA PRO A 63 1.67 4.47 22.96
C PRO A 63 0.52 3.45 22.88
N ASP A 64 -0.61 3.71 23.55
CA ASP A 64 -1.73 2.77 23.63
C ASP A 64 -2.90 3.11 22.70
N ASN A 65 -3.04 4.38 22.32
CA ASN A 65 -4.16 4.86 21.51
C ASN A 65 -3.62 5.56 20.25
N TYR A 66 -3.99 5.07 19.08
CA TYR A 66 -3.57 5.69 17.83
C TYR A 66 -4.29 7.02 17.58
N GLN A 67 -3.63 7.88 16.81
CA GLN A 67 -4.26 8.99 16.12
C GLN A 67 -4.41 8.63 14.63
N LEU A 68 -5.62 8.76 14.09
CA LEU A 68 -5.82 8.55 12.66
C LEU A 68 -5.26 9.74 11.89
N ILE A 69 -4.28 9.48 11.02
CA ILE A 69 -3.69 10.50 10.16
C ILE A 69 -4.06 10.30 8.69
N THR A 70 -4.05 11.39 7.92
CA THR A 70 -4.29 11.39 6.47
C THR A 70 -3.10 12.01 5.73
N SER A 71 -3.08 11.89 4.40
CA SER A 71 -2.11 12.56 3.53
C SER A 71 -2.40 14.06 3.39
N ASP A 72 -2.73 14.73 4.49
CA ASP A 72 -2.97 16.17 4.60
C ASP A 72 -2.03 16.76 5.66
N ALA A 73 -1.28 17.79 5.27
CA ALA A 73 -0.26 18.39 6.14
C ALA A 73 -0.86 19.02 7.41
N SER A 74 -2.09 19.54 7.35
CA SER A 74 -2.76 20.12 8.53
C SER A 74 -3.17 19.03 9.51
N ASN A 75 -3.67 17.90 9.03
CA ASN A 75 -4.01 16.75 9.86
C ASN A 75 -2.77 16.18 10.57
N ILE A 76 -1.65 16.03 9.85
CA ILE A 76 -0.39 15.56 10.42
C ILE A 76 0.12 16.55 11.48
N ARG A 77 0.08 17.87 11.22
CA ARG A 77 0.49 18.90 12.18
C ARG A 77 -0.35 18.94 13.46
N ASN A 78 -1.62 18.55 13.38
CA ASN A 78 -2.53 18.50 14.52
C ASN A 78 -2.42 17.19 15.31
N SER A 79 -1.58 16.26 14.88
CA SER A 79 -1.28 15.00 15.57
C SER A 79 -0.02 15.12 16.44
N ASN A 80 0.35 14.04 17.11
CA ASN A 80 1.59 13.91 17.88
C ASN A 80 2.82 13.68 16.99
N PHE A 81 2.67 13.69 15.65
CA PHE A 81 3.77 13.48 14.73
C PHE A 81 4.90 14.50 14.98
N ARG A 82 6.12 14.00 15.16
CA ARG A 82 7.31 14.83 15.38
C ARG A 82 8.25 14.76 14.19
N THR A 83 8.43 15.92 13.56
CA THR A 83 9.31 16.11 12.40
C THR A 83 10.79 15.84 12.68
N ASN A 84 11.23 15.95 13.93
CA ASN A 84 12.59 15.68 14.36
C ASN A 84 12.83 14.21 14.80
N ARG A 85 11.86 13.32 14.59
CA ARG A 85 11.98 11.88 14.90
C ARG A 85 12.00 11.06 13.63
N LYS A 86 12.63 9.89 13.70
CA LYS A 86 12.48 8.87 12.66
C LYS A 86 11.01 8.47 12.54
N THR A 87 10.59 8.10 11.34
CA THR A 87 9.25 7.54 11.10
C THR A 87 9.37 6.08 10.69
N ARG A 88 8.66 5.19 11.37
CA ARG A 88 8.60 3.75 11.13
C ARG A 88 7.22 3.36 10.65
N ILE A 89 7.12 2.89 9.41
CA ILE A 89 5.83 2.47 8.83
C ILE A 89 5.75 0.95 8.85
N ILE A 90 4.69 0.42 9.45
CA ILE A 90 4.41 -1.01 9.60
C ILE A 90 3.17 -1.34 8.79
N ILE A 91 3.28 -2.30 7.88
CA ILE A 91 2.18 -2.70 6.99
C ILE A 91 1.88 -4.17 7.22
N HIS A 92 0.64 -4.51 7.56
CA HIS A 92 0.24 -5.90 7.74
C HIS A 92 0.08 -6.64 6.40
N GLY A 93 -0.06 -7.97 6.47
CA GLY A 93 -0.14 -8.83 5.28
C GLY A 93 -1.56 -9.20 4.85
N PHE A 94 -1.64 -10.22 4.00
CA PHE A 94 -2.88 -10.87 3.55
C PHE A 94 -3.67 -11.45 4.72
N ILE A 95 -5.00 -11.29 4.71
CA ILE A 95 -5.97 -11.73 5.76
C ILE A 95 -5.81 -11.05 7.13
N ASP A 96 -4.65 -10.48 7.40
CA ASP A 96 -4.32 -9.71 8.59
C ASP A 96 -5.06 -8.35 8.63
N LYS A 97 -5.06 -7.68 9.79
CA LYS A 97 -5.61 -6.33 10.00
C LYS A 97 -4.62 -5.45 10.76
N GLY A 98 -4.61 -4.13 10.50
CA GLY A 98 -3.62 -3.23 11.12
C GLY A 98 -3.84 -2.92 12.60
N GLU A 99 -4.93 -3.43 13.18
CA GLU A 99 -5.27 -3.35 14.60
C GLU A 99 -4.97 -4.67 15.36
N GLU A 100 -4.32 -5.66 14.73
CA GLU A 100 -3.82 -6.80 15.51
C GLU A 100 -2.71 -6.35 16.48
N ASN A 101 -2.69 -6.97 17.66
CA ASN A 101 -1.81 -6.57 18.76
C ASN A 101 -0.35 -6.47 18.30
N TRP A 102 0.09 -7.35 17.39
CA TRP A 102 1.49 -7.41 16.95
C TRP A 102 2.02 -6.11 16.33
N LEU A 103 1.20 -5.33 15.60
CA LEU A 103 1.64 -4.06 15.03
C LEU A 103 1.88 -3.03 16.14
N SER A 104 0.90 -2.90 17.04
CA SER A 104 0.99 -1.99 18.18
C SER A 104 2.07 -2.41 19.19
N ASP A 105 2.25 -3.72 19.40
CA ASP A 105 3.30 -4.27 20.27
C ASP A 105 4.68 -3.99 19.68
N MET A 106 4.82 -4.06 18.36
CA MET A 106 6.06 -3.68 17.69
C MET A 106 6.35 -2.19 17.87
N CYS A 107 5.35 -1.30 17.73
CA CYS A 107 5.52 0.11 18.08
C CYS A 107 5.91 0.31 19.55
N LYS A 108 5.22 -0.36 20.48
CA LYS A 108 5.51 -0.28 21.93
C LYS A 108 6.93 -0.72 22.25
N ASN A 109 7.43 -1.76 21.59
CA ASN A 109 8.81 -2.20 21.75
C ASN A 109 9.81 -1.17 21.21
N MET A 110 9.51 -0.49 20.10
CA MET A 110 10.34 0.60 19.59
C MET A 110 10.41 1.77 20.58
N PHE A 111 9.28 2.13 21.19
CA PHE A 111 9.22 3.24 22.15
C PHE A 111 10.09 3.02 23.41
N ARG A 112 10.46 1.77 23.71
CA ARG A 112 11.37 1.44 24.82
C ARG A 112 12.84 1.76 24.51
N VAL A 113 13.22 1.85 23.24
CA VAL A 113 14.62 1.99 22.81
C VAL A 113 14.89 3.26 22.02
N GLU A 114 13.86 3.93 21.51
CA GLU A 114 14.01 5.18 20.76
C GLU A 114 12.73 6.05 20.78
N SER A 115 12.89 7.33 20.47
CA SER A 115 11.77 8.25 20.20
C SER A 115 11.44 8.26 18.72
N VAL A 116 10.27 7.75 18.34
CA VAL A 116 9.92 7.50 16.93
C VAL A 116 8.44 7.77 16.66
N ASN A 117 8.11 8.17 15.42
CA ASN A 117 6.74 8.12 14.93
C ASN A 117 6.50 6.71 14.37
N CYS A 118 5.59 5.94 14.95
CA CYS A 118 5.24 4.61 14.47
C CYS A 118 3.88 4.65 13.77
N ILE A 119 3.82 4.34 12.48
CA ILE A 119 2.59 4.40 11.69
C ILE A 119 2.22 2.98 11.27
N CYS A 120 1.11 2.46 11.81
CA CYS A 120 0.56 1.19 11.36
C CYS A 120 -0.42 1.43 10.20
N VAL A 121 -0.24 0.71 9.10
CA VAL A 121 -1.08 0.81 7.91
C VAL A 121 -2.11 -0.31 7.93
N ASP A 122 -3.36 0.03 8.21
CA ASP A 122 -4.49 -0.90 8.15
C ASP A 122 -5.16 -0.84 6.77
N TRP A 123 -5.07 -1.93 6.02
CA TRP A 123 -5.71 -2.11 4.71
C TRP A 123 -6.58 -3.37 4.70
N LYS A 124 -7.15 -3.74 5.87
CA LYS A 124 -7.99 -4.94 6.04
C LYS A 124 -9.13 -5.06 5.01
N GLY A 125 -9.67 -3.93 4.56
CA GLY A 125 -10.72 -3.89 3.53
C GLY A 125 -10.24 -4.47 2.20
N GLY A 126 -8.97 -4.25 1.84
CA GLY A 126 -8.35 -4.81 0.64
C GLY A 126 -7.60 -6.14 0.83
N SER A 127 -7.30 -6.54 2.07
CA SER A 127 -6.50 -7.75 2.37
C SER A 127 -7.35 -9.02 2.54
N ARG A 128 -8.61 -8.90 2.99
CA ARG A 128 -9.52 -10.02 3.27
C ARG A 128 -10.38 -10.37 2.06
N THR A 129 -9.71 -10.81 0.99
CA THR A 129 -10.32 -11.18 -0.29
C THR A 129 -9.55 -12.34 -0.91
N THR A 130 -9.79 -12.67 -2.18
CA THR A 130 -8.96 -13.66 -2.88
C THR A 130 -7.51 -13.19 -2.96
N TYR A 131 -6.56 -14.12 -2.90
CA TYR A 131 -5.13 -13.80 -2.92
C TYR A 131 -4.74 -12.96 -4.15
N THR A 132 -5.28 -13.30 -5.32
CA THR A 132 -5.10 -12.56 -6.57
C THR A 132 -5.57 -11.11 -6.43
N GLN A 133 -6.77 -10.89 -5.89
CA GLN A 133 -7.31 -9.54 -5.70
C GLN A 133 -6.51 -8.75 -4.66
N ALA A 134 -6.14 -9.37 -3.53
CA ALA A 134 -5.32 -8.73 -2.51
C ALA A 134 -3.97 -8.28 -3.08
N THR A 135 -3.35 -9.11 -3.94
CA THR A 135 -2.09 -8.77 -4.61
C THR A 135 -2.23 -7.61 -5.60
N GLN A 136 -3.43 -7.38 -6.17
CA GLN A 136 -3.69 -6.18 -6.97
C GLN A 136 -3.94 -4.96 -6.06
N ASN A 137 -4.72 -5.10 -4.99
CA ASN A 137 -5.03 -4.04 -4.04
C ASN A 137 -3.76 -3.46 -3.38
N VAL A 138 -2.73 -4.28 -3.17
CA VAL A 138 -1.41 -3.83 -2.70
C VAL A 138 -0.83 -2.69 -3.54
N ARG A 139 -1.15 -2.60 -4.84
CA ARG A 139 -0.70 -1.49 -5.70
C ARG A 139 -1.28 -0.15 -5.26
N VAL A 140 -2.55 -0.13 -4.88
CA VAL A 140 -3.24 1.07 -4.39
C VAL A 140 -2.72 1.44 -3.00
N VAL A 141 -2.58 0.45 -2.11
CA VAL A 141 -2.01 0.67 -0.76
C VAL A 141 -0.59 1.26 -0.87
N GLY A 142 0.25 0.72 -1.76
CA GLY A 142 1.60 1.25 -2.01
C GLY A 142 1.57 2.71 -2.50
N ALA A 143 0.66 3.04 -3.42
CA ALA A 143 0.48 4.41 -3.90
C ALA A 143 -0.01 5.37 -2.79
N GLU A 144 -0.91 4.92 -1.90
CA GLU A 144 -1.37 5.74 -0.76
C GLU A 144 -0.26 5.96 0.27
N VAL A 145 0.58 4.95 0.53
CA VAL A 145 1.76 5.11 1.39
C VAL A 145 2.77 6.07 0.75
N ALA A 146 3.01 5.97 -0.56
CA ALA A 146 3.87 6.90 -1.28
C ALA A 146 3.36 8.34 -1.20
N LEU A 147 2.05 8.53 -1.34
CA LEU A 147 1.41 9.84 -1.18
C LEU A 147 1.61 10.41 0.23
N LEU A 148 1.45 9.59 1.28
CA LEU A 148 1.73 9.99 2.66
C LEU A 148 3.20 10.39 2.82
N VAL A 149 4.14 9.56 2.36
CA VAL A 149 5.58 9.83 2.45
C VAL A 149 5.94 11.12 1.73
N ASN A 150 5.35 11.39 0.56
CA ASN A 150 5.56 12.64 -0.17
C ASN A 150 5.10 13.87 0.62
N VAL A 151 4.02 13.77 1.39
CA VAL A 151 3.59 14.84 2.30
C VAL A 151 4.55 14.99 3.47
N LEU A 152 5.06 13.88 4.00
CA LEU A 152 6.02 13.85 5.10
C LEU A 152 7.43 14.32 4.71
N GLN A 153 7.86 14.21 3.45
CA GLN A 153 9.22 14.59 3.01
C GLN A 153 9.37 16.08 2.65
N ARG A 154 8.28 16.82 2.51
CA ARG A 154 8.34 18.25 2.16
C ARG A 154 9.08 19.10 3.20
N PRO A 155 9.15 18.72 4.47
CA PRO A 155 10.26 19.04 5.36
C PRO A 155 11.24 17.84 5.39
N ALA A 156 12.55 18.07 5.23
CA ALA A 156 13.56 17.01 5.12
C ALA A 156 13.51 15.99 6.29
N HIS A 157 12.94 14.80 6.06
CA HIS A 157 12.68 13.77 7.08
C HIS A 157 13.18 12.38 6.66
N THR A 158 13.78 11.65 7.59
CA THR A 158 14.21 10.26 7.39
C THR A 158 13.06 9.30 7.69
N VAL A 159 12.47 8.73 6.65
CA VAL A 159 11.42 7.69 6.74
C VAL A 159 12.07 6.31 6.58
N SER A 160 11.78 5.39 7.50
CA SER A 160 12.20 3.99 7.42
C SER A 160 10.96 3.10 7.40
N MET A 161 10.75 2.34 6.33
CA MET A 161 9.66 1.37 6.26
C MET A 161 10.09 0.11 7.01
N LEU A 162 9.40 -0.23 8.10
CA LEU A 162 9.61 -1.45 8.86
C LEU A 162 8.39 -2.36 8.71
N GLY A 163 8.33 -3.04 7.58
CA GLY A 163 7.71 -4.34 7.50
C GLY A 163 8.80 -5.39 7.66
N GLY A 164 8.51 -6.52 8.28
CA GLY A 164 9.32 -7.71 8.07
C GLY A 164 9.40 -7.99 6.58
N CYS A 165 10.51 -7.60 5.94
CA CYS A 165 11.00 -8.19 4.70
C CYS A 165 11.45 -9.63 4.97
N CYS A 166 10.55 -10.45 5.52
CA CYS A 166 10.69 -11.89 5.56
C CYS A 166 9.69 -12.46 4.57
N CYS A 167 10.23 -13.03 3.50
CA CYS A 167 9.54 -13.70 2.40
C CYS A 167 8.48 -14.69 2.91
N VAL A 168 7.23 -14.27 3.01
CA VAL A 168 6.07 -15.17 2.95
C VAL A 168 4.96 -14.47 2.15
N THR A 169 4.84 -14.96 0.91
CA THR A 169 3.75 -14.87 -0.06
C THR A 169 3.35 -13.49 -0.64
N THR A 170 2.97 -12.45 0.11
CA THR A 170 2.52 -11.15 -0.48
C THR A 170 3.26 -9.91 0.00
N LYS A 171 4.13 -10.06 1.00
CA LYS A 171 4.70 -8.95 1.77
C LYS A 171 5.74 -8.11 1.01
N SER A 172 6.41 -8.65 -0.02
CA SER A 172 7.45 -7.93 -0.77
C SER A 172 6.93 -6.93 -1.81
N HIS A 173 5.69 -7.09 -2.27
CA HIS A 173 5.18 -6.32 -3.41
C HIS A 173 4.65 -4.93 -3.03
N CYS A 174 4.40 -4.65 -1.74
CA CYS A 174 3.97 -3.34 -1.30
C CYS A 174 5.16 -2.37 -1.24
N CYS A 175 6.30 -2.81 -0.68
CA CYS A 175 7.48 -1.98 -0.53
C CYS A 175 8.28 -1.80 -1.84
N ASN A 176 8.26 -2.77 -2.76
CA ASN A 176 8.97 -2.68 -4.06
C ASN A 176 8.16 -1.99 -5.18
N LYS A 177 6.96 -1.49 -4.89
CA LYS A 177 6.13 -0.75 -5.86
C LYS A 177 5.97 0.74 -5.50
N VAL A 178 6.68 1.20 -4.47
CA VAL A 178 6.88 2.63 -4.17
C VAL A 178 8.01 3.15 -5.05
#